data_AF-A0A9E6E8A5-F1
#
_entry.id   AF-A0A9E6E8A5-F1
#
_cell.length_a   1.000
_cell.length_b   1.000
_cell.length_c   1.000
_cell.angle_alpha   90.00
_cell.angle_beta   90.00
_cell.angle_gamma   90.00
#
_symmetry.space_group_name_H-M   'P 1'
#
loop_
_entity.id
_entity.type
_entity.pdbx_description
1 polymer ?
#
loop_
_entity_poly.entity_id
_entity_poly.type
_entity_poly.pdbx_seq_one_letter_code
_entity_poly.pdbx_strand_id
1 'polypeptide(L)'
;MSCFAGIQALLDLFESKVPDHESNRLVAKFAHDKSRWYKAHGLFTTIRDRNLKAIKDGNKDKECQYYFEEVCAKTLYNVTRSSAPFDPDSPYWVIKNALVAAKQVGVPIEHVVEVVAPNKQWQSDA
;
A
#
# COMPACT_ATOMS: atom_id res chain seq x y z
N MET A 1 7.28 6.02 14.26
CA MET A 1 7.65 5.26 13.04
C MET A 1 7.47 6.19 11.84
N SER A 2 8.47 6.33 10.96
CA SER A 2 8.28 7.11 9.73
C SER A 2 7.28 6.37 8.83
N CYS A 3 6.30 7.05 8.23
CA CYS A 3 5.21 6.40 7.46
C CYS A 3 5.69 5.42 6.37
N PHE A 4 6.93 5.61 5.88
CA PHE A 4 7.57 4.76 4.88
C PHE A 4 7.97 3.38 5.39
N ALA A 5 8.42 3.30 6.64
CA ALA A 5 8.70 2.00 7.27
C ALA A 5 7.41 1.18 7.42
N GLY A 6 6.27 1.86 7.60
CA GLY A 6 4.94 1.23 7.59
C GLY A 6 4.56 0.67 6.21
N ILE A 7 4.78 1.44 5.13
CA ILE A 7 4.48 0.96 3.76
C ILE A 7 5.29 -0.30 3.41
N GLN A 8 6.60 -0.30 3.68
CA GLN A 8 7.44 -1.47 3.41
C GLN A 8 6.97 -2.70 4.21
N ALA A 9 6.74 -2.55 5.51
CA ALA A 9 6.30 -3.66 6.36
C ALA A 9 4.92 -4.20 5.96
N LEU A 10 4.00 -3.35 5.49
CA LEU A 10 2.72 -3.80 4.95
C LEU A 10 2.90 -4.59 3.64
N LEU A 11 3.78 -4.14 2.75
CA LEU A 11 4.07 -4.88 1.51
C LEU A 11 4.67 -6.26 1.82
N ASP A 12 5.62 -6.32 2.75
CA ASP A 12 6.22 -7.58 3.21
C ASP A 12 5.18 -8.52 3.85
N LEU A 13 4.23 -7.98 4.63
CA LEU A 13 3.12 -8.74 5.21
C LEU A 13 2.22 -9.38 4.12
N PHE A 14 2.02 -8.68 3.01
CA PHE A 14 1.15 -9.12 1.92
C PHE A 14 1.84 -10.01 0.89
N GLU A 15 3.17 -10.02 0.83
CA GLU A 15 3.99 -10.62 -0.23
C GLU A 15 3.59 -12.06 -0.59
N SER A 16 3.27 -12.92 0.39
CA SER A 16 2.90 -14.32 0.12
C SER A 16 1.38 -14.57 0.06
N LYS A 17 0.56 -13.52 0.09
CA LYS A 17 -0.89 -13.60 0.31
C LYS A 17 -1.68 -12.99 -0.83
N VAL A 18 -1.14 -11.95 -1.46
CA VAL A 18 -1.80 -11.27 -2.56
C VAL A 18 -1.67 -12.06 -3.88
N PRO A 19 -2.65 -11.97 -4.79
CA PRO A 19 -2.66 -12.73 -6.03
C PRO A 19 -1.67 -12.25 -7.10
N ASP A 20 -1.20 -11.00 -7.07
CA ASP A 20 -0.15 -10.48 -7.96
C ASP A 20 1.14 -10.18 -7.18
N HIS A 21 1.93 -11.21 -6.93
CA HIS A 21 3.23 -11.05 -6.25
C HIS A 21 4.20 -10.13 -6.99
N GLU A 22 4.08 -10.02 -8.31
CA GLU A 22 4.99 -9.19 -9.11
C GLU A 22 4.74 -7.70 -8.83
N SER A 23 3.48 -7.28 -8.79
CA SER A 23 3.13 -5.89 -8.50
C SER A 23 3.51 -5.52 -7.06
N ASN A 24 3.26 -6.41 -6.09
CA ASN A 24 3.64 -6.18 -4.70
C ASN A 24 5.16 -5.95 -4.56
N ARG A 25 5.98 -6.86 -5.11
CA ARG A 25 7.45 -6.72 -5.14
C ARG A 25 7.90 -5.45 -5.84
N LEU A 26 7.22 -5.04 -6.91
CA LEU A 26 7.56 -3.83 -7.63
C LEU A 26 7.35 -2.60 -6.73
N VAL A 27 6.22 -2.51 -6.03
CA VAL A 27 5.96 -1.42 -5.09
C VAL A 27 6.93 -1.47 -3.91
N ALA A 28 7.25 -2.65 -3.38
CA ALA A 28 8.23 -2.83 -2.30
C ALA A 28 9.62 -2.31 -2.69
N LYS A 29 10.08 -2.56 -3.93
CA LYS A 29 11.34 -1.99 -4.44
C LYS A 29 11.33 -0.46 -4.42
N PHE A 30 10.20 0.18 -4.70
CA PHE A 30 10.08 1.64 -4.60
C PHE A 30 10.04 2.09 -3.15
N ALA A 31 9.32 1.41 -2.27
CA ALA A 31 9.26 1.75 -0.84
C ALA A 31 10.66 1.69 -0.18
N HIS A 32 11.47 0.69 -0.54
CA HIS A 32 12.83 0.52 -0.03
C HIS A 32 13.84 1.57 -0.55
N ASP A 33 13.68 2.06 -1.79
CA ASP A 33 14.66 2.94 -2.44
C ASP A 33 14.09 4.35 -2.69
N LYS A 34 14.41 5.27 -1.76
CA LYS A 34 14.02 6.68 -1.83
C LYS A 34 14.44 7.37 -3.12
N SER A 35 15.55 6.95 -3.73
CA SER A 35 16.01 7.54 -4.99
C SER A 35 15.03 7.27 -6.13
N ARG A 36 14.11 6.31 -6.00
CA ARG A 36 13.11 5.98 -7.03
C ARG A 36 11.78 6.69 -6.86
N TRP A 37 11.54 7.35 -5.73
CA TRP A 37 10.22 7.90 -5.41
C TRP A 37 9.75 8.95 -6.42
N TYR A 38 10.66 9.70 -7.05
CA TYR A 38 10.30 10.65 -8.11
C TYR A 38 9.76 9.95 -9.37
N LYS A 39 10.01 8.65 -9.54
CA LYS A 39 9.44 7.82 -10.62
C LYS A 39 8.13 7.14 -10.20
N ALA A 40 7.69 7.28 -8.95
CA ALA A 40 6.51 6.57 -8.44
C ALA A 40 5.20 7.01 -9.12
N HIS A 41 5.19 8.15 -9.84
CA HIS A 41 4.09 8.48 -10.75
C HIS A 41 3.94 7.44 -11.89
N GLY A 42 5.05 6.98 -12.47
CA GLY A 42 5.01 5.91 -13.49
C GLY A 42 4.64 4.55 -12.89
N LEU A 43 5.05 4.29 -11.65
CA LEU A 43 4.59 3.14 -10.88
C LEU A 43 3.06 3.16 -10.72
N PHE A 44 2.50 4.30 -10.29
CA PHE A 44 1.05 4.46 -10.18
C PHE A 44 0.33 4.14 -11.50
N THR A 45 0.81 4.65 -12.64
CA THR A 45 0.23 4.33 -13.95
C THR A 45 0.23 2.83 -14.23
N THR A 46 1.35 2.16 -13.95
CA THR A 46 1.48 0.70 -14.17
C THR A 46 0.49 -0.08 -13.31
N ILE A 47 0.34 0.27 -12.02
CA ILE A 47 -0.63 -0.39 -11.14
C ILE A 47 -2.07 -0.07 -11.56
N ARG A 48 -2.34 1.18 -11.97
CA ARG A 48 -3.67 1.61 -12.39
C ARG A 48 -4.16 0.83 -13.61
N ASP A 49 -3.29 0.58 -14.58
CA ASP A 49 -3.63 -0.23 -15.75
C ASP A 49 -3.98 -1.67 -15.36
N ARG A 50 -3.22 -2.26 -14.42
CA ARG A 50 -3.53 -3.60 -13.86
C ARG A 50 -4.87 -3.59 -13.11
N ASN A 51 -5.15 -2.53 -12.35
CA ASN A 51 -6.38 -2.39 -11.59
C ASN A 51 -7.61 -2.26 -12.50
N LEU A 52 -7.55 -1.43 -13.53
CA LEU A 52 -8.62 -1.30 -14.52
C LEU A 52 -8.95 -2.65 -15.17
N LYS A 53 -7.94 -3.48 -15.44
CA LYS A 53 -8.15 -4.84 -15.91
C LYS A 53 -8.82 -5.73 -14.86
N ALA A 54 -8.34 -5.73 -13.62
CA ALA A 54 -8.96 -6.52 -12.54
C ALA A 54 -10.43 -6.15 -12.28
N ILE A 55 -10.74 -4.85 -12.30
CA ILE A 55 -12.12 -4.34 -12.19
C ILE A 55 -12.98 -4.87 -13.35
N LYS A 56 -12.48 -4.80 -14.58
CA LYS A 56 -13.17 -5.32 -15.77
C LYS A 56 -13.41 -6.83 -15.68
N ASP A 57 -12.43 -7.57 -15.17
CA ASP A 57 -12.49 -9.02 -15.01
C ASP A 57 -13.28 -9.45 -13.76
N GLY A 58 -13.77 -8.50 -12.94
CA GLY A 58 -14.49 -8.77 -11.69
C GLY A 58 -13.63 -9.40 -10.59
N ASN A 59 -12.30 -9.34 -10.70
CA ASN A 59 -11.37 -9.96 -9.77
C ASN A 59 -11.17 -9.08 -8.53
N LYS A 60 -11.97 -9.34 -7.49
CA LYS A 60 -11.96 -8.55 -6.24
C LYS A 60 -10.66 -8.66 -5.44
N ASP A 61 -10.01 -9.81 -5.45
CA ASP A 61 -8.73 -9.98 -4.75
C ASP A 61 -7.66 -9.05 -5.33
N LYS A 62 -7.54 -9.05 -6.67
CA LYS A 62 -6.62 -8.15 -7.38
C LYS A 62 -7.02 -6.69 -7.26
N GLU A 63 -8.31 -6.37 -7.37
CA GLU A 63 -8.81 -5.00 -7.21
C GLU A 63 -8.43 -4.42 -5.83
N CYS A 64 -8.68 -5.16 -4.74
CA CYS A 64 -8.32 -4.73 -3.39
C CYS A 64 -6.80 -4.58 -3.21
N GLN A 65 -6.01 -5.51 -3.75
CA GLN A 65 -4.55 -5.40 -3.78
C GLN A 65 -4.10 -4.11 -4.48
N TYR A 66 -4.58 -3.86 -5.70
CA TYR A 66 -4.10 -2.74 -6.49
C TYR A 66 -4.55 -1.39 -5.93
N TYR A 67 -5.72 -1.29 -5.29
CA TYR A 67 -6.07 -0.05 -4.58
C TYR A 67 -5.08 0.29 -3.46
N PHE A 68 -4.62 -0.72 -2.71
CA PHE A 68 -3.59 -0.53 -1.69
C PHE A 68 -2.26 -0.09 -2.32
N GLU A 69 -1.85 -0.74 -3.40
CA GLU A 69 -0.59 -0.42 -4.11
C GLU A 69 -0.61 0.96 -4.78
N GLU A 70 -1.73 1.37 -5.36
CA GLU A 70 -1.93 2.71 -5.96
C GLU A 70 -1.70 3.81 -4.91
N VAL A 71 -2.33 3.70 -3.73
CA VAL A 71 -2.17 4.72 -2.69
C VAL A 71 -0.77 4.73 -2.07
N CYS A 72 -0.08 3.57 -2.05
CA CYS A 72 1.34 3.52 -1.70
C CYS A 72 2.16 4.31 -2.72
N ALA A 73 1.99 4.07 -4.02
CA ALA A 73 2.71 4.77 -5.08
C ALA A 73 2.47 6.30 -5.05
N LYS A 74 1.21 6.72 -4.86
CA LYS A 74 0.86 8.14 -4.70
C LYS A 74 1.57 8.76 -3.49
N THR A 75 1.56 8.06 -2.35
CA THR A 75 2.20 8.53 -1.12
C THR A 75 3.71 8.70 -1.27
N LEU A 76 4.39 7.72 -1.88
CA LEU A 76 5.83 7.79 -2.13
C LEU A 76 6.18 8.96 -3.06
N TYR A 77 5.39 9.19 -4.13
CA TYR A 77 5.60 10.30 -5.04
C TYR A 77 5.43 11.67 -4.36
N ASN A 78 4.33 11.87 -3.64
CA ASN A 78 3.97 13.16 -3.04
C ASN A 78 5.05 13.69 -2.07
N VAL A 79 5.75 12.79 -1.38
CA VAL A 79 6.81 13.17 -0.44
C VAL A 79 8.03 13.78 -1.12
N THR A 80 8.23 13.48 -2.41
CA THR A 80 9.32 14.10 -3.19
C THR A 80 9.09 15.58 -3.49
N ARG A 81 7.86 16.09 -3.30
CA ARG A 81 7.46 17.47 -3.66
C ARG A 81 7.73 17.82 -5.13
N SER A 82 7.68 16.81 -6.00
CA SER A 82 7.78 16.98 -7.45
C SER A 82 6.54 17.69 -8.01
N SER A 83 6.61 18.13 -9.28
CA SER A 83 5.47 18.72 -9.98
C SER A 83 4.32 17.73 -10.15
N ALA A 84 3.10 18.25 -10.32
CA ALA A 84 1.87 17.46 -10.47
C ALA A 84 1.69 16.39 -9.35
N PRO A 85 1.60 16.81 -8.08
CA PRO A 85 1.35 15.88 -6.99
C PRO A 85 -0.02 15.20 -7.14
N PHE A 86 -0.14 13.98 -6.62
CA PHE A 86 -1.43 13.36 -6.38
C PHE A 86 -2.15 14.03 -5.21
N ASP A 87 -3.38 13.59 -4.94
CA ASP A 87 -4.20 14.09 -3.84
C ASP A 87 -3.43 14.06 -2.49
N PRO A 88 -3.47 15.16 -1.72
CA PRO A 88 -2.67 15.30 -0.49
C PRO A 88 -3.11 14.34 0.62
N ASP A 89 -4.29 13.76 0.50
CA ASP A 89 -4.85 12.80 1.44
C ASP A 89 -4.39 11.35 1.19
N SER A 90 -3.68 11.07 0.09
CA SER A 90 -3.17 9.74 -0.27
C SER A 90 -2.55 8.95 0.91
N PRO A 91 -1.75 9.55 1.83
CA PRO A 91 -1.20 8.83 2.97
C PRO A 91 -2.26 8.25 3.93
N TYR A 92 -3.40 8.91 4.10
CA TYR A 92 -4.48 8.45 4.99
C TYR A 92 -5.19 7.21 4.43
N TRP A 93 -5.15 7.03 3.12
CA TRP A 93 -5.79 5.89 2.44
C TRP A 93 -4.95 4.61 2.48
N VAL A 94 -3.65 4.69 2.80
CA VAL A 94 -2.77 3.52 2.89
C VAL A 94 -3.30 2.50 3.88
N ILE A 95 -3.60 2.93 5.11
CA ILE A 95 -4.06 2.04 6.19
C ILE A 95 -5.44 1.46 5.85
N LYS A 96 -6.37 2.31 5.38
CA LYS A 96 -7.71 1.87 5.00
C LYS A 96 -7.66 0.78 3.92
N ASN A 97 -6.87 0.99 2.85
CA ASN A 97 -6.77 0.02 1.77
C ASN A 97 -6.00 -1.23 2.19
N ALA A 98 -5.00 -1.13 3.07
CA ALA A 98 -4.34 -2.30 3.65
C ALA A 98 -5.32 -3.18 4.44
N LEU A 99 -6.20 -2.59 5.25
CA LEU A 99 -7.23 -3.34 5.99
C LEU A 99 -8.21 -4.04 5.05
N VAL A 100 -8.63 -3.36 3.98
CA VAL A 100 -9.51 -3.96 2.96
C VAL A 100 -8.82 -5.11 2.23
N ALA A 101 -7.58 -4.92 1.79
CA ALA A 101 -6.78 -5.96 1.15
C ALA A 101 -6.58 -7.16 2.08
N ALA A 102 -6.24 -6.94 3.35
CA ALA A 102 -6.05 -8.00 4.34
C ALA A 102 -7.29 -8.87 4.51
N LYS A 103 -8.47 -8.24 4.67
CA LYS A 103 -9.74 -8.97 4.73
C LYS A 103 -9.97 -9.81 3.48
N GLN A 104 -9.67 -9.24 2.31
CA GLN A 104 -9.91 -9.90 1.03
C GLN A 104 -8.98 -11.12 0.83
N VAL A 105 -7.72 -11.02 1.22
CA VAL A 105 -6.69 -12.07 0.99
C VAL A 105 -6.43 -12.97 2.21
N GLY A 106 -7.28 -12.87 3.24
CA GLY A 106 -7.22 -13.73 4.43
C GLY A 106 -6.02 -13.46 5.35
N VAL A 107 -5.52 -12.22 5.38
CA VAL A 107 -4.54 -11.78 6.38
C VAL A 107 -5.28 -11.28 7.63
N PRO A 108 -4.94 -11.77 8.84
CA PRO A 108 -5.52 -11.25 10.08
C PRO A 108 -5.34 -9.74 10.20
N ILE A 109 -6.41 -9.03 10.54
CA ILE A 109 -6.41 -7.56 10.64
C ILE A 109 -5.43 -7.09 11.73
N GLU A 110 -5.25 -7.90 12.77
CA GLU A 110 -4.33 -7.68 13.88
C GLU A 110 -2.91 -7.51 13.38
N HIS A 111 -2.48 -8.27 12.36
CA HIS A 111 -1.14 -8.12 11.78
C HIS A 111 -0.97 -6.77 11.07
N VAL A 112 -2.02 -6.25 10.42
CA VAL A 112 -1.99 -4.90 9.83
C VAL A 112 -1.88 -3.84 10.92
N VAL A 113 -2.62 -4.02 12.03
CA VAL A 113 -2.59 -3.11 13.18
C VAL A 113 -1.22 -3.09 13.84
N GLU A 114 -0.60 -4.26 14.05
CA GLU A 114 0.74 -4.40 14.61
C GLU A 114 1.80 -3.66 13.78
N VAL A 115 1.69 -3.69 12.45
CA VAL A 115 2.59 -2.95 11.55
C VAL A 115 2.44 -1.44 11.71
N VAL A 116 1.21 -0.92 11.79
CA VAL A 116 0.97 0.53 11.79
C VAL A 116 1.03 1.16 13.19
N ALA A 117 0.86 0.37 14.25
CA ALA A 117 0.83 0.81 15.64
C ALA A 117 1.52 -0.20 16.58
N PRO A 118 2.82 -0.52 16.40
CA PRO A 118 3.50 -1.47 17.25
C PRO A 118 3.62 -0.92 18.67
N ASN A 119 3.44 -1.82 19.65
CA ASN A 119 3.64 -1.56 21.08
C ASN A 119 2.73 -0.50 21.73
N LYS A 120 1.53 -0.24 21.19
CA LYS A 120 0.51 0.43 22.02
C LYS A 120 -0.17 -0.61 22.92
N GLN A 121 0.35 -0.78 24.13
CA GLN A 121 -0.47 -1.22 25.26
C GLN A 121 -1.56 -0.16 25.44
N TRP A 122 -2.79 -0.48 25.09
CA TRP A 122 -3.93 0.33 25.51
C TRP A 122 -4.05 0.10 27.02
N GLN A 123 -3.59 1.05 27.83
CA GLN A 123 -3.99 1.09 29.22
C GLN A 123 -5.49 1.34 29.21
N SER A 124 -6.25 0.28 29.49
CA SER A 124 -7.65 0.41 29.86
C SER A 124 -7.66 0.99 31.28
N ASP A 125 -7.63 2.31 31.37
CA ASP A 125 -8.04 2.96 32.61
C ASP A 125 -9.54 2.72 32.73
N ALA A 126 -9.87 1.93 33.73
CA ALA A 126 -11.21 1.60 34.20
C ALA A 126 -11.91 2.81 34.81
#